data_AF-A0A535NBS0-F1
#
_entry.id   AF-A0A535NBS0-F1
#
_cell.length_a   1.000
_cell.length_b   1.000
_cell.length_c   1.000
_cell.angle_alpha   90.00
_cell.angle_beta   90.00
_cell.angle_gamma   90.00
#
_symmetry.space_group_name_H-M   'P 1'
#
loop_
_entity.id
_entity.type
_entity.pdbx_description
1 polymer ?
#
loop_
_entity_poly.entity_id
_entity_poly.type
_entity_poly.pdbx_seq_one_letter_code
_entity_poly.pdbx_strand_id
1 'polypeptide(L)'
;MATVVVTGATGAIGSAAVAALEKRRAQVIALSRPTFDLSSMTSVRAAARELNRSRSHIDALLNIAAVYVPRYRKSADGLELMLAVNHLGPFLLTNLLRDNLTGG
;
A
#
# COMPACT_ATOMS: atom_id res chain seq x y z
N MET A 1 2.31 20.13 4.47
CA MET A 1 1.64 19.09 5.26
C MET A 1 2.12 17.76 4.70
N ALA A 2 2.73 16.88 5.51
CA ALA A 2 3.32 15.65 4.97
C ALA A 2 2.23 14.72 4.44
N THR A 3 2.35 14.23 3.20
CA THR A 3 1.45 13.26 2.58
C THR A 3 2.02 11.85 2.77
N VAL A 4 1.30 11.00 3.48
CA VAL A 4 1.73 9.63 3.79
C VAL A 4 0.73 8.63 3.23
N VAL A 5 1.20 7.72 2.38
CA VAL A 5 0.40 6.60 1.87
C VAL A 5 0.55 5.42 2.81
N VAL A 6 -0.56 4.80 3.20
CA VAL A 6 -0.58 3.66 4.13
C VAL A 6 -1.35 2.50 3.51
N THR A 7 -0.69 1.36 3.28
CA THR A 7 -1.38 0.11 2.92
C THR A 7 -1.82 -0.63 4.18
N GLY A 8 -2.94 -1.37 4.13
CA GLY A 8 -3.39 -2.14 5.31
C GLY A 8 -3.93 -1.28 6.44
N ALA A 9 -4.39 -0.07 6.12
CA ALA A 9 -4.83 0.96 7.05
C ALA A 9 -6.04 0.58 7.94
N THR A 10 -6.67 -0.57 7.72
CA THR A 10 -7.83 -1.04 8.48
C THR A 10 -7.49 -2.16 9.49
N GLY A 11 -6.26 -2.68 9.48
CA GLY A 11 -5.78 -3.64 10.48
C GLY A 11 -5.35 -2.94 11.77
N ALA A 12 -5.12 -3.68 12.86
CA ALA A 12 -4.77 -3.10 14.16
C ALA A 12 -3.57 -2.12 14.07
N ILE A 13 -2.46 -2.55 13.48
CA ILE A 13 -1.26 -1.72 13.29
C ILE A 13 -1.53 -0.58 12.31
N GLY A 14 -2.22 -0.86 11.20
CA GLY A 14 -2.55 0.14 10.18
C GLY A 14 -3.40 1.29 10.73
N SER A 15 -4.50 0.98 11.41
CA SER A 15 -5.39 1.98 12.02
C SER A 15 -4.66 2.80 13.10
N ALA A 16 -3.81 2.16 13.90
CA ALA A 16 -2.99 2.87 14.88
C ALA A 16 -1.98 3.82 14.21
N ALA A 17 -1.34 3.40 13.11
CA ALA A 17 -0.44 4.24 12.33
C ALA A 17 -1.18 5.44 11.72
N VAL A 18 -2.36 5.23 11.13
CA VAL A 18 -3.21 6.32 10.60
C VAL A 18 -3.52 7.33 11.71
N ALA A 19 -4.04 6.87 12.86
CA ALA A 19 -4.38 7.75 13.97
C ALA A 19 -3.16 8.54 14.51
N ALA A 20 -1.98 7.92 14.56
CA ALA A 20 -0.76 8.58 14.98
C ALA A 20 -0.28 9.65 13.97
N LEU A 21 -0.41 9.39 12.67
CA LEU A 21 -0.07 10.32 11.60
C LEU A 21 -1.04 11.52 11.55
N GLU A 22 -2.34 11.27 11.73
CA GLU A 22 -3.36 12.32 11.78
C GLU A 22 -3.18 13.25 12.99
N LYS A 23 -2.82 12.71 14.16
CA LYS A 23 -2.44 13.52 15.34
C LYS A 23 -1.26 14.45 15.07
N ARG A 24 -0.36 14.06 14.16
CA ARG A 24 0.78 14.87 13.71
C ARG A 24 0.42 15.77 12.53
N ARG A 25 -0.87 15.88 12.18
CA ARG A 25 -1.41 16.64 11.07
C ARG A 25 -0.85 16.22 9.71
N ALA A 26 -0.50 14.94 9.53
CA ALA A 26 -0.16 14.42 8.21
C ALA A 26 -1.44 14.21 7.38
N GLN A 27 -1.34 14.39 6.07
CA GLN A 27 -2.36 13.95 5.13
C GLN A 27 -2.19 12.45 4.87
N VAL A 28 -3.08 11.63 5.40
CA VAL A 28 -3.01 10.17 5.21
C VAL A 28 -3.84 9.76 4.00
N ILE A 29 -3.25 8.96 3.11
CA ILE A 29 -3.95 8.28 2.02
C ILE A 29 -3.98 6.79 2.34
N ALA A 30 -5.13 6.32 2.83
CA ALA A 30 -5.34 4.92 3.19
C ALA A 30 -5.68 4.08 1.95
N LEU A 31 -4.85 3.10 1.64
CA LEU A 31 -5.14 2.08 0.64
C LEU A 31 -5.64 0.81 1.33
N SER A 32 -6.93 0.50 1.12
CA SER A 32 -7.59 -0.64 1.76
C SER A 32 -8.62 -1.30 0.83
N ARG A 33 -9.06 -2.50 1.21
CA ARG A 33 -10.17 -3.19 0.53
C ARG A 33 -11.47 -2.38 0.64
N PRO A 34 -12.40 -2.54 -0.31
CA PRO A 34 -12.33 -3.43 -1.48
C PRO A 34 -11.62 -2.83 -2.70
N THR A 35 -11.29 -1.53 -2.67
CA THR A 35 -10.75 -0.81 -3.84
C THR A 35 -9.25 -1.07 -4.08
N PHE A 36 -8.54 -1.60 -3.09
CA PHE A 36 -7.13 -1.96 -3.19
C PHE A 36 -6.84 -3.34 -2.59
N ASP A 37 -6.14 -4.18 -3.37
CA ASP A 37 -5.69 -5.52 -2.97
C ASP A 37 -4.26 -5.79 -3.46
N LEU A 38 -3.33 -5.99 -2.52
CA LEU A 38 -1.93 -6.30 -2.81
C LEU A 38 -1.72 -7.67 -3.46
N SER A 39 -2.67 -8.59 -3.35
CA SER A 39 -2.59 -9.89 -4.01
C SER A 39 -2.85 -9.81 -5.53
N SER A 40 -3.37 -8.66 -6.00
CA SER A 40 -3.65 -8.39 -7.42
C SER A 40 -2.73 -7.29 -7.96
N MET A 41 -1.81 -7.66 -8.85
CA MET A 41 -0.89 -6.73 -9.49
C MET A 41 -1.62 -5.69 -10.36
N THR A 42 -2.81 -6.05 -10.87
CA THR A 42 -3.70 -5.12 -11.57
C THR A 42 -4.29 -4.08 -10.62
N SER A 43 -4.72 -4.47 -9.42
CA SER A 43 -5.17 -3.52 -8.39
C SER A 43 -4.04 -2.59 -7.95
N VAL A 44 -2.83 -3.12 -7.74
CA VAL A 44 -1.64 -2.32 -7.40
C VAL A 44 -1.31 -1.28 -8.46
N ARG A 45 -1.29 -1.67 -9.74
CA ARG A 45 -1.07 -0.74 -10.87
C ARG A 45 -2.18 0.30 -11.00
N ALA A 46 -3.43 -0.05 -10.70
CA ALA A 46 -4.54 0.90 -10.71
C ALA A 46 -4.37 1.98 -9.63
N ALA A 47 -4.07 1.57 -8.39
CA ALA A 47 -3.84 2.50 -7.28
C ALA A 47 -2.62 3.41 -7.54
N ALA A 48 -1.51 2.86 -8.05
CA ALA A 48 -0.33 3.66 -8.38
C ALA A 48 -0.62 4.70 -9.48
N ARG A 49 -1.38 4.32 -10.53
CA ARG A 49 -1.79 5.27 -11.57
C ARG A 49 -2.67 6.39 -11.02
N GLU A 50 -3.56 6.09 -10.09
CA GLU A 50 -4.41 7.09 -9.45
C GLU A 50 -3.61 8.06 -8.58
N LEU A 51 -2.68 7.52 -7.78
CA LEU A 51 -1.77 8.32 -6.96
C LEU A 51 -0.88 9.22 -7.82
N ASN A 52 -0.28 8.69 -8.88
CA ASN A 52 0.57 9.48 -9.77
C ASN A 52 -0.19 10.58 -10.52
N ARG A 53 -1.50 10.39 -10.77
CA ARG A 53 -2.35 11.44 -11.37
C ARG A 53 -2.79 12.50 -10.37
N SER A 54 -3.05 12.11 -9.13
CA SER A 54 -3.63 13.00 -8.11
C SER A 54 -2.60 13.68 -7.22
N ARG A 55 -1.36 13.18 -7.18
CA ARG A 55 -0.29 13.62 -6.27
C ARG A 55 1.02 13.77 -7.01
N SER A 56 1.64 14.95 -6.90
CA SER A 56 2.99 15.19 -7.38
C SER A 56 4.09 14.78 -6.40
N HIS A 57 3.75 14.58 -5.11
CA HIS A 57 4.70 14.27 -4.05
C HIS A 57 4.08 13.42 -2.93
N ILE A 58 4.83 12.45 -2.41
CA ILE A 58 4.50 11.55 -1.32
C ILE A 58 5.71 11.53 -0.36
N ASP A 59 5.52 12.02 0.87
CA ASP A 59 6.59 12.10 1.87
C ASP A 59 7.02 10.73 2.40
N ALA A 60 6.08 9.79 2.50
CA ALA A 60 6.35 8.43 2.94
C ALA A 60 5.32 7.42 2.42
N LEU A 61 5.77 6.19 2.20
CA LEU A 61 4.94 5.01 1.94
C LEU A 61 5.14 3.97 3.04
N LEU A 62 4.06 3.62 3.74
CA LEU A 62 4.05 2.60 4.79
C LEU A 62 3.39 1.33 4.26
N ASN A 63 4.21 0.33 3.95
CA ASN A 63 3.77 -1.00 3.52
C ASN A 63 3.41 -1.88 4.73
N ILE A 64 2.24 -1.67 5.34
CA ILE A 64 1.82 -2.38 6.56
C ILE A 64 0.97 -3.62 6.25
N ALA A 65 0.23 -3.64 5.14
CA ALA A 65 -0.61 -4.79 4.82
C ALA A 65 0.21 -6.07 4.68
N ALA A 66 -0.17 -7.10 5.44
CA ALA A 66 0.42 -8.42 5.40
C ALA A 66 -0.64 -9.48 5.75
N VAL A 67 -0.41 -10.72 5.31
CA VAL A 67 -1.20 -11.88 5.68
C VAL A 67 -0.29 -13.03 6.11
N TYR A 68 -0.81 -13.86 7.02
CA TYR A 68 -0.27 -15.18 7.31
C TYR A 68 -1.33 -16.21 6.95
N VAL A 69 -0.98 -17.15 6.07
CA VAL A 69 -1.89 -18.19 5.59
C VAL A 69 -1.18 -19.54 5.68
N PRO A 70 -1.58 -20.43 6.60
CA PRO A 70 -0.85 -21.67 6.88
C PRO A 70 -0.99 -22.73 5.77
N ARG A 71 -1.95 -22.56 4.87
CA ARG A 71 -2.17 -23.46 3.73
C ARG A 71 -1.81 -22.73 2.44
N TYR A 72 -1.08 -23.41 1.56
CA TYR A 72 -0.73 -22.87 0.25
C TYR A 72 -1.99 -22.41 -0.50
N ARG A 73 -1.96 -21.16 -0.95
CA ARG A 73 -3.00 -20.55 -1.77
C ARG A 73 -2.35 -19.72 -2.85
N LYS A 74 -3.05 -19.58 -3.98
CA LYS A 74 -2.65 -18.68 -5.05
C LYS A 74 -3.50 -17.41 -5.03
N SER A 75 -2.91 -16.29 -5.43
CA SER A 75 -3.65 -15.08 -5.80
C SER A 75 -4.30 -15.24 -7.18
N ALA A 76 -5.09 -14.24 -7.58
CA ALA A 76 -5.71 -14.21 -8.92
C ALA A 76 -4.68 -14.21 -10.06
N ASP A 77 -3.46 -13.72 -9.80
CA ASP A 77 -2.36 -13.70 -10.76
C ASP A 77 -1.52 -14.99 -10.75
N GLY A 78 -1.95 -16.02 -10.02
CA GLY A 78 -1.28 -17.33 -9.96
C GLY A 78 -0.04 -17.39 -9.05
N LEU A 79 0.26 -16.31 -8.34
CA LEU A 79 1.37 -16.21 -7.38
C LEU A 79 1.00 -16.82 -6.03
N GLU A 80 1.98 -17.33 -5.26
CA GLU A 80 1.71 -17.73 -3.87
C GLU A 80 1.20 -16.51 -3.08
N LEU A 81 0.13 -16.70 -2.31
CA LEU A 81 -0.65 -15.61 -1.73
C LEU A 81 0.15 -14.75 -0.74
N MET A 82 0.94 -15.35 0.16
CA MET A 82 1.76 -14.58 1.09
C MET A 82 2.88 -13.84 0.36
N LEU A 83 3.53 -14.47 -0.63
CA LEU A 83 4.52 -13.84 -1.48
C LEU A 83 3.94 -12.65 -2.25
N ALA A 84 2.73 -12.79 -2.79
CA ALA A 84 2.02 -11.74 -3.50
C ALA A 84 1.72 -10.54 -2.57
N VAL A 85 1.09 -10.80 -1.41
CA VAL A 85 0.65 -9.73 -0.50
C VAL A 85 1.79 -9.09 0.26
N ASN A 86 2.72 -9.88 0.81
CA ASN A 86 3.72 -9.40 1.76
C ASN A 86 4.98 -8.85 1.07
N HIS A 87 5.23 -9.24 -0.18
CA HIS A 87 6.47 -8.88 -0.89
C HIS A 87 6.23 -8.27 -2.27
N LEU A 88 5.60 -9.00 -3.19
CA LEU A 88 5.52 -8.57 -4.60
C LEU A 88 4.64 -7.34 -4.80
N GLY A 89 3.47 -7.29 -4.17
CA GLY A 89 2.57 -6.14 -4.21
C GLY A 89 3.23 -4.87 -3.65
N PRO A 90 3.78 -4.90 -2.42
CA PRO A 90 4.53 -3.77 -1.84
C PRO A 90 5.73 -3.33 -2.69
N PHE A 91 6.51 -4.27 -3.21
CA PHE A 91 7.65 -3.98 -4.07
C PHE A 91 7.19 -3.28 -5.36
N LEU A 92 6.17 -3.81 -6.02
CA LEU A 92 5.60 -3.21 -7.24
C LEU A 92 5.07 -1.81 -6.96
N LEU A 93 4.27 -1.62 -5.90
CA LEU A 93 3.73 -0.31 -5.54
C LEU A 93 4.83 0.71 -5.30
N THR A 94 5.85 0.34 -4.53
CA THR A 94 6.98 1.22 -4.21
C THR A 94 7.71 1.67 -5.47
N ASN A 95 7.98 0.75 -6.40
CA ASN A 95 8.66 1.08 -7.66
C ASN A 95 7.80 1.96 -8.58
N LEU A 96 6.48 1.74 -8.63
CA LEU A 96 5.57 2.54 -9.46
C LEU A 96 5.35 3.97 -8.91
N LEU A 97 5.61 4.18 -7.63
CA LEU A 97 5.51 5.48 -6.96
C LEU A 97 6.87 6.14 -6.75
N ARG A 98 7.97 5.53 -7.21
CA ARG A 98 9.34 5.96 -6.87
C ARG A 98 9.57 7.43 -7.17
N ASP A 99 9.22 7.88 -8.37
CA ASP A 99 9.46 9.26 -8.82
C ASP A 99 8.62 10.30 -8.03
N ASN A 100 7.58 9.86 -7.31
CA ASN A 100 6.75 10.70 -6.46
C ASN A 100 7.15 10.62 -4.98
N LEU A 101 7.97 9.65 -4.58
CA LEU A 101 8.40 9.44 -3.20
C LEU A 101 9.62 10.32 -2.87
N THR A 102 9.67 10.86 -1.65
CA THR A 102 10.85 11.59 -1.19
C THR A 102 12.13 10.76 -1.31
N GLY A 103 13.12 11.29 -2.03
CA GLY A 103 14.42 10.65 -2.24
C GLY A 103 14.45 9.58 -3.35
N GLY A 104 13.36 9.44 -4.11
CA GLY A 104 13.29 8.59 -5.30
C GLY A 104 13.76 9.24 -6.59
#